data_AF-A0A2D0JJ64-F1
#
_entry.id   AF-A0A2D0JJ64-F1
#
_cell.length_a   1.000
_cell.length_b   1.000
_cell.length_c   1.000
_cell.angle_alpha   90.00
_cell.angle_beta   90.00
_cell.angle_gamma   90.00
#
_symmetry.space_group_name_H-M   'P 1'
#
loop_
_entity.id
_entity.type
_entity.pdbx_description
1 polymer ?
#
loop_
_entity_poly.entity_id
_entity_poly.type
_entity_poly.pdbx_seq_one_letter_code
_entity_poly.pdbx_strand_id
1 'polypeptide(L)'
;MWGGMSKDEICTLFEGRDKLICQSLFSWVNDGSHSIHDDLYINHGEQTNEAYLRVFQSIFGKAGQIGHYNMMTGATIKDSGAEDKAIGSELGAT
;
A
#
# COMPACT_ATOMS: atom_id res chain seq x y z
N MET A 1 9.38 11.59 9.41
CA MET A 1 8.44 12.43 8.64
C MET A 1 8.05 11.70 7.38
N TRP A 2 6.76 11.65 7.05
CA TRP A 2 6.23 10.88 5.93
C TRP A 2 6.29 11.69 4.64
N GLY A 3 7.50 12.07 4.21
CA GLY A 3 7.70 12.94 3.04
C GLY A 3 7.21 14.38 3.24
N GLY A 4 7.18 14.87 4.49
CA GLY A 4 6.67 16.20 4.82
C GLY A 4 5.19 16.24 5.20
N MET A 5 4.45 15.14 5.04
CA MET A 5 3.05 15.03 5.49
C MET A 5 2.95 14.62 6.96
N SER A 6 1.95 15.19 7.63
CA SER A 6 1.50 14.77 8.96
C SER A 6 0.66 13.49 8.88
N LYS A 7 0.52 12.79 10.02
CA LYS A 7 -0.29 11.57 10.13
C LYS A 7 -1.76 11.86 9.77
N ASP A 8 -2.26 13.02 10.18
CA ASP A 8 -3.63 13.44 9.93
C ASP A 8 -3.88 13.67 8.43
N GLU A 9 -2.97 14.36 7.75
CA GLU A 9 -3.03 14.54 6.29
C GLU A 9 -3.08 13.21 5.56
N ILE A 10 -2.24 12.24 5.95
CA ILE A 10 -2.27 10.90 5.35
C ILE A 10 -3.60 10.20 5.62
N CYS A 11 -4.13 10.27 6.85
CA CYS A 11 -5.43 9.68 7.19
C CYS A 11 -6.59 10.28 6.37
N THR A 12 -6.51 11.55 5.98
CA THR A 12 -7.55 12.16 5.11
C THR A 12 -7.57 11.59 3.69
N LEU A 13 -6.49 10.95 3.25
CA LEU A 13 -6.40 10.32 1.92
C LEU A 13 -7.06 8.94 1.86
N PHE A 14 -7.63 8.47 2.97
CA PHE A 14 -8.34 7.20 3.08
C PHE A 14 -9.81 7.43 3.45
N GLU A 15 -10.66 6.50 3.04
CA GLU A 15 -12.09 6.55 3.29
C GLU A 15 -12.58 5.20 3.86
N GLY A 16 -13.75 5.23 4.51
CA GLY A 16 -14.39 4.03 5.06
C GLY A 16 -13.48 3.22 5.98
N ARG A 17 -13.43 1.90 5.74
CA ARG A 17 -12.66 0.95 6.57
C ARG A 17 -11.15 1.20 6.51
N ASP A 18 -10.63 1.64 5.38
CA ASP A 18 -9.19 1.85 5.22
C ASP A 18 -8.69 3.06 6.02
N LYS A 19 -9.56 4.06 6.22
CA LYS A 19 -9.28 5.20 7.12
C LYS A 19 -9.11 4.75 8.57
N LEU A 20 -10.02 3.88 9.03
CA LEU A 20 -9.96 3.34 10.39
C LEU A 20 -8.69 2.51 10.58
N ILE A 21 -8.35 1.66 9.61
CA ILE A 21 -7.10 0.88 9.63
C ILE A 21 -5.87 1.81 9.66
N CYS A 22 -5.86 2.87 8.85
CA CYS A 22 -4.76 3.85 8.82
C CYS A 22 -4.57 4.54 10.18
N GLN A 23 -5.67 4.96 10.82
CA GLN A 23 -5.65 5.56 12.15
C GLN A 23 -5.15 4.58 13.22
N SER A 24 -5.58 3.32 13.17
CA SER A 24 -5.11 2.27 14.08
C SER A 24 -3.61 2.02 13.93
N LEU A 25 -3.09 1.94 12.69
CA LEU A 25 -1.67 1.77 12.41
C LEU A 25 -0.83 2.93 12.97
N PHE A 26 -1.29 4.17 12.81
CA PHE A 26 -0.57 5.33 13.34
C PHE A 26 -0.62 5.45 14.87
N SER A 27 -1.72 5.02 15.48
CA SER A 27 -1.87 4.98 16.94
C SER A 27 -0.91 3.98 17.57
N TRP A 28 -0.70 2.82 16.92
CA TRP A 28 0.30 1.83 17.32
C TRP A 28 1.72 2.38 17.38
N VAL A 29 2.09 3.20 16.40
CA VAL A 29 3.43 3.80 16.30
C VAL A 29 3.62 4.97 17.29
N ASN A 30 2.54 5.63 17.74
CA ASN A 30 2.62 6.87 18.51
C ASN A 30 2.60 6.70 20.03
N ASP A 31 1.81 5.74 20.54
CA ASP A 31 1.45 5.66 21.97
C ASP A 31 1.91 4.35 22.64
N GLY A 32 2.57 3.46 21.89
CA GLY A 32 2.94 2.13 22.37
C GLY A 32 1.71 1.32 22.78
N SER A 33 0.97 0.78 21.80
CA SER A 33 -0.18 -0.15 21.92
C SER A 33 -1.30 0.16 22.94
N HIS A 34 -1.22 1.21 23.76
CA HIS A 34 -2.08 1.43 24.93
C HIS A 34 -3.37 2.21 24.63
N SER A 35 -3.81 2.19 23.38
CA SER A 35 -5.10 2.73 22.95
C SER A 35 -5.72 1.90 21.82
N ILE A 36 -5.57 0.56 21.84
CA ILE A 36 -6.38 -0.34 20.99
C ILE A 36 -7.71 -0.60 21.71
N HIS A 37 -8.48 0.44 21.95
CA HIS A 37 -9.90 0.28 22.20
C HIS A 37 -10.61 0.66 20.91
N ASP A 38 -10.91 -0.35 20.08
CA ASP A 38 -12.15 -0.47 19.29
C ASP A 38 -12.08 -1.60 18.25
N ASP A 39 -12.63 -2.76 18.61
CA ASP A 39 -13.91 -3.26 18.06
C ASP A 39 -14.18 -3.23 16.54
N LEU A 40 -13.18 -3.19 15.67
CA LEU A 40 -13.35 -3.61 14.27
C LEU A 40 -13.13 -5.10 14.11
N TYR A 41 -14.05 -5.88 14.69
CA TYR A 41 -14.37 -7.22 14.21
C TYR A 41 -13.11 -8.07 13.93
N ILE A 42 -12.39 -8.43 15.00
CA ILE A 42 -11.34 -9.44 14.98
C ILE A 42 -12.01 -10.80 14.71
N ASN A 43 -12.56 -10.95 13.51
CA ASN A 43 -12.74 -12.27 12.94
C ASN A 43 -11.34 -12.67 12.50
N HIS A 44 -10.74 -13.56 13.28
CA HIS A 44 -9.43 -14.16 13.06
C HIS A 44 -9.39 -14.83 11.67
N GLY A 45 -9.11 -14.03 10.65
CA GLY A 45 -9.08 -14.46 9.26
C GLY A 45 -7.94 -13.78 8.52
N GLU A 46 -7.26 -14.55 7.67
CA GLU A 46 -6.25 -14.14 6.70
C GLU A 46 -6.62 -12.84 5.96
N GLN A 47 -7.91 -12.69 5.64
CA GLN A 47 -8.51 -11.52 4.97
C GLN A 47 -8.32 -10.19 5.74
N THR A 48 -8.25 -10.23 7.07
CA THR A 48 -8.01 -9.04 7.90
C THR A 48 -6.55 -8.61 7.79
N ASN A 49 -5.61 -9.55 7.85
CA ASN A 49 -4.18 -9.25 7.71
C ASN A 49 -3.85 -8.66 6.34
N GLU A 50 -4.46 -9.18 5.27
CA GLU A 50 -4.33 -8.63 3.93
C GLU A 50 -4.77 -7.16 3.85
N ALA A 51 -5.88 -6.81 4.51
CA ALA A 51 -6.36 -5.43 4.53
C ALA A 51 -5.40 -4.49 5.28
N TYR A 52 -4.85 -4.92 6.41
CA TYR A 52 -3.84 -4.15 7.15
C TYR A 52 -2.56 -3.95 6.32
N LEU A 53 -2.06 -5.01 5.68
CA LEU A 53 -0.87 -4.94 4.84
C LEU A 53 -1.10 -4.05 3.60
N ARG A 54 -2.27 -4.15 2.96
CA ARG A 54 -2.65 -3.28 1.84
C ARG A 54 -2.67 -1.81 2.24
N VAL A 55 -3.29 -1.48 3.38
CA VAL A 55 -3.34 -0.10 3.86
C VAL A 55 -1.95 0.39 4.26
N PHE A 56 -1.15 -0.46 4.91
CA PHE A 56 0.24 -0.14 5.24
C PHE A 56 1.05 0.21 4.00
N GLN A 57 0.99 -0.58 2.93
CA GLN A 57 1.62 -0.24 1.65
C GLN A 57 1.07 1.06 1.05
N SER A 58 -0.24 1.24 1.10
CA SER A 58 -0.93 2.41 0.55
C SER A 58 -0.52 3.71 1.24
N ILE A 59 -0.16 3.66 2.53
CA ILE A 59 0.37 4.81 3.27
C ILE A 59 1.66 5.31 2.59
N PHE A 60 2.59 4.42 2.24
CA PHE A 60 3.82 4.82 1.55
C PHE A 60 3.55 5.33 0.13
N GLY A 61 2.61 4.71 -0.60
CA GLY A 61 2.20 5.19 -1.92
C GLY A 61 1.62 6.60 -1.89
N LYS A 62 0.65 6.84 -1.02
CA LYS A 62 0.00 8.14 -0.83
C LYS A 62 0.94 9.20 -0.24
N ALA A 63 1.91 8.79 0.58
CA ALA A 63 2.94 9.67 1.11
C ALA A 63 4.06 10.00 0.09
N GLY A 64 4.03 9.42 -1.13
CA GLY A 64 5.10 9.57 -2.12
C GLY A 64 6.42 8.89 -1.72
N GLN A 65 6.37 7.94 -0.77
CA GLN A 65 7.52 7.24 -0.19
C GLN A 65 7.54 5.74 -0.54
N ILE A 66 6.93 5.35 -1.66
CA ILE A 66 6.85 3.94 -2.07
C ILE A 66 8.23 3.28 -2.25
N GLY A 67 9.26 4.07 -2.60
CA GLY A 67 10.63 3.58 -2.65
C GLY A 67 11.12 3.02 -1.32
N HIS A 68 10.74 3.63 -0.19
CA HIS A 68 11.08 3.11 1.14
C HIS A 68 10.39 1.78 1.42
N TYR A 69 9.11 1.65 1.04
CA TYR A 69 8.37 0.39 1.16
C TYR A 69 9.00 -0.73 0.34
N ASN A 70 9.37 -0.45 -0.92
CA ASN A 70 10.02 -1.42 -1.80
C ASN A 70 11.39 -1.86 -1.27
N MET A 71 12.17 -0.92 -0.72
CA MET A 71 13.43 -1.24 -0.05
C MET A 71 13.23 -2.10 1.21
N MET A 72 12.22 -1.80 2.02
CA MET A 72 11.89 -2.58 3.23
C MET A 72 11.45 -4.02 2.91
N THR A 73 10.67 -4.20 1.84
CA THR A 73 10.10 -5.49 1.47
C THR A 73 11.02 -6.34 0.59
N GLY A 74 12.18 -5.80 0.19
CA GLY A 74 13.06 -6.47 -0.77
C GLY A 74 12.42 -6.63 -2.15
N ALA A 75 11.30 -5.95 -2.42
CA ALA A 75 10.67 -5.88 -3.72
C ALA A 75 11.49 -4.94 -4.62
N THR A 76 12.69 -5.37 -4.98
CA THR A 76 13.43 -4.77 -6.08
C THR A 76 12.55 -4.86 -7.32
N ILE A 77 12.34 -3.72 -7.96
CA ILE A 77 11.62 -3.59 -9.23
C ILE A 77 12.10 -4.71 -10.15
N LYS A 78 11.27 -5.72 -10.40
CA LYS A 78 11.41 -6.55 -11.59
C LYS A 78 11.09 -5.60 -12.73
N ASP A 79 12.13 -5.02 -13.29
CA ASP A 79 12.10 -4.39 -14.59
C ASP A 79 11.37 -5.34 -15.52
N SER A 80 10.15 -4.97 -15.89
CA SER A 80 9.38 -5.69 -16.91
C SER A 80 9.91 -5.25 -18.26
N GLY A 81 11.20 -5.52 -18.49
CA GLY A 81 11.80 -5.61 -19.80
C GLY A 81 11.54 -7.01 -20.34
N ALA A 82 10.50 -7.14 -21.16
CA ALA A 82 10.34 -8.23 -22.10
C ALA A 82 9.53 -7.72 -23.31
N GLU A 83 10.26 -7.33 -24.33
CA GLU A 83 9.82 -7.26 -25.72
C GLU A 83 9.32 -8.65 -26.16
N ASP A 84 8.14 -8.72 -26.78
CA ASP A 84 7.96 -9.45 -28.05
C ASP A 84 6.60 -9.09 -28.66
N LYS A 85 6.63 -8.37 -29.77
CA LYS A 85 5.56 -8.44 -30.77
C LYS A 85 6.19 -8.59 -32.13
N ALA A 86 6.67 -9.79 -32.40
CA ALA A 86 6.71 -10.29 -33.76
C ALA A 86 5.29 -10.22 -34.34
N ILE A 87 5.06 -9.35 -35.32
CA ILE A 87 3.96 -9.50 -36.28
C ILE A 87 4.54 -9.51 -37.68
N GLY A 88 4.91 -10.70 -38.14
CA GLY A 88 4.89 -10.99 -39.56
C GLY A 88 3.43 -11.09 -40.00
N SER A 89 3.05 -10.34 -41.03
CA SER A 89 2.00 -10.74 -41.95
C SER A 89 2.25 -10.05 -43.28
N GLU A 90 2.46 -10.89 -44.29
CA GLU A 90 2.34 -10.60 -45.70
C GLU A 90 1.15 -9.68 -46.02
N LEU A 91 1.29 -8.85 -47.04
CA LEU A 91 0.33 -8.65 -48.15
C LEU A 91 0.82 -7.51 -49.06
N GLY A 92 0.99 -7.82 -50.33
CA GLY A 92 1.35 -6.83 -51.35
C GLY A 92 1.53 -7.44 -52.74
N ALA A 93 0.52 -8.18 -53.20
CA ALA A 93 0.39 -8.52 -54.61
C ALA A 93 0.27 -7.23 -55.46
N THR A 94 1.12 -7.11 -56.48
CA THR A 94 0.82 -6.81 -57.91
C THR A 94 2.13 -6.76 -58.68
#